data_AF-A0A059IY50-F1
#
_entry.id   AF-A0A059IY50-F1
#
_cell.length_a   1.000
_cell.length_b   1.000
_cell.length_c   1.000
_cell.angle_alpha   90.00
_cell.angle_beta   90.00
_cell.angle_gamma   90.00
#
_symmetry.space_group_name_H-M   'P 1'
#
loop_
_entity.id
_entity.type
_entity.pdbx_description
1 polymer ?
#
loop_
_entity_poly.entity_id
_entity_poly.type
_entity_poly.pdbx_seq_one_letter_code
_entity_poly.pdbx_strand_id
1 'polypeptide(L)'
;MHPDANKPIVKIFTAPYDTMNGFEMNATCFQVFIEESHSYHLEQLKEQSNRRVRPGAHSSDMMSYWGYKFETVSVLSEPWDAASRETIEARESDVVNNNPQYCSLVRTGIGNIRMLLAGEVDAVWDCKPDKKDDPINWVELKTSATIRHANDAINFERKLLKFWVQSFLLGVPKIIVGRRDQDGYLLAIEEYTTDEIPNIPKRGANTWDANTCINFASQFLTWLKTIVNSEGVWKIRKAAKSGQIEVLKIQETGHGNILTPEFVEWRSRG
;
A
#
# COMPACT_ATOMS: atom_id res chain seq x y z
N MET A 1 3.62 10.42 3.89
CA MET A 1 3.55 8.94 3.78
C MET A 1 2.85 8.70 2.45
N HIS A 2 3.41 7.90 1.54
CA HIS A 2 2.83 7.69 0.20
C HIS A 2 1.37 7.20 0.31
N PRO A 3 0.42 7.71 -0.48
CA PRO A 3 -0.99 7.30 -0.41
C PRO A 3 -1.22 5.79 -0.62
N ASP A 4 -0.28 5.07 -1.24
CA ASP A 4 -0.39 3.62 -1.44
C ASP A 4 -0.44 2.76 -0.19
N ALA A 5 0.00 3.28 0.95
CA ALA A 5 -0.04 2.56 2.23
C ALA A 5 -1.47 2.43 2.80
N ASN A 6 -2.48 3.00 2.14
CA ASN A 6 -3.85 3.06 2.64
C ASN A 6 -4.77 1.93 2.17
N LYS A 7 -4.29 0.98 1.36
CA LYS A 7 -5.10 -0.16 0.89
C LYS A 7 -5.61 -0.98 2.09
N PRO A 8 -6.94 -1.23 2.23
CA PRO A 8 -7.52 -1.92 3.38
C PRO A 8 -6.82 -3.24 3.73
N ILE A 9 -6.51 -4.04 2.72
CA ILE A 9 -5.88 -5.34 2.88
C ILE A 9 -4.47 -5.25 3.47
N VAL A 10 -3.70 -4.21 3.15
CA VAL A 10 -2.35 -3.99 3.70
C VAL A 10 -2.44 -3.76 5.21
N LYS A 11 -3.41 -2.96 5.66
CA LYS A 11 -3.63 -2.70 7.09
C LYS A 11 -4.02 -3.97 7.85
N ILE A 12 -4.77 -4.88 7.23
CA ILE A 12 -5.08 -6.21 7.81
C ILE A 12 -3.82 -7.06 7.95
N PHE A 13 -3.03 -7.21 6.88
CA PHE A 13 -1.81 -8.03 6.90
C PHE A 13 -0.76 -7.52 7.89
N THR A 14 -0.63 -6.20 8.02
CA THR A 14 0.36 -5.58 8.90
C THR A 14 -0.11 -5.40 10.34
N ALA A 15 -1.38 -5.64 10.65
CA ALA A 15 -1.97 -5.39 11.97
C ALA A 15 -1.21 -6.03 13.16
N PRO A 16 -0.61 -7.23 13.05
CA PRO A 16 0.18 -7.81 14.13
C PRO A 16 1.39 -6.97 14.56
N TYR A 17 1.95 -6.18 13.64
CA TYR A 17 3.17 -5.40 13.87
C TYR A 17 2.95 -3.88 13.79
N ASP A 18 1.87 -3.41 13.16
CA ASP A 18 1.49 -1.98 13.14
C ASP A 18 0.65 -1.62 14.37
N THR A 19 1.31 -1.60 15.54
CA THR A 19 0.66 -1.28 16.81
C THR A 19 0.40 0.22 16.98
N MET A 20 1.22 1.08 16.37
CA MET A 20 1.17 2.53 16.58
C MET A 20 0.05 3.22 15.81
N ASN A 21 -0.36 2.66 14.67
CA ASN A 21 -1.41 3.23 13.84
C ASN A 21 -2.77 2.55 14.10
N GLY A 22 -3.82 3.35 13.98
CA GLY A 22 -5.18 2.87 13.92
C GLY A 22 -5.68 2.83 12.48
N PHE A 23 -6.78 2.10 12.27
CA PHE A 23 -7.47 2.07 10.98
C PHE A 23 -8.97 1.90 11.16
N GLU A 24 -9.71 2.39 10.17
CA GLU A 24 -11.13 2.10 10.00
C GLU A 24 -11.43 1.74 8.55
N MET A 25 -12.31 0.77 8.36
CA MET A 25 -12.77 0.28 7.07
C MET A 25 -14.27 -0.01 7.15
N ASN A 26 -14.96 0.04 6.02
CA ASN A 26 -16.33 -0.43 5.91
C ASN A 26 -16.35 -1.77 5.17
N ALA A 27 -17.32 -2.62 5.50
CA ALA A 27 -17.58 -3.86 4.79
C ALA A 27 -19.08 -4.11 4.58
N THR A 28 -19.43 -4.78 3.48
CA THR A 28 -20.83 -5.20 3.21
C THR A 28 -20.87 -6.57 2.53
N CYS A 29 -21.95 -7.32 2.76
CA CYS A 29 -22.11 -8.64 2.19
C CYS A 29 -22.69 -8.59 0.76
N PHE A 30 -21.79 -8.55 -0.21
CA PHE A 30 -22.09 -8.84 -1.62
C PHE A 30 -20.93 -9.65 -2.20
N GLN A 31 -20.69 -10.87 -1.69
CA GLN A 31 -19.38 -11.56 -1.77
C GLN A 31 -18.26 -10.92 -0.91
N VAL A 32 -18.64 -10.15 0.12
CA VAL A 32 -17.78 -9.34 1.02
C VAL A 32 -16.92 -8.31 0.27
N PHE A 33 -17.39 -7.07 0.27
CA PHE A 33 -16.61 -5.92 -0.16
C PHE A 33 -16.03 -5.22 1.07
N ILE A 34 -14.80 -4.70 0.95
CA ILE A 34 -14.12 -3.93 2.01
C ILE A 34 -13.53 -2.67 1.36
N GLU A 35 -13.82 -1.52 1.95
CA GLU A 35 -13.24 -0.23 1.56
C GLU A 35 -12.63 0.49 2.76
N GLU A 36 -11.77 1.46 2.51
CA GLU A 36 -11.28 2.34 3.56
C GLU A 36 -12.39 3.30 4.02
N SER A 37 -12.44 3.61 5.31
CA SER A 37 -13.34 4.62 5.86
C SER A 37 -12.84 6.02 5.49
N HIS A 38 -13.47 6.65 4.49
CA HIS A 38 -13.08 7.98 4.01
C HIS A 38 -13.12 9.05 5.11
N SER A 39 -14.15 9.04 5.97
CA SER A 39 -14.26 9.99 7.08
C SER A 39 -13.10 9.87 8.07
N TYR A 40 -12.72 8.64 8.42
CA TYR A 40 -11.58 8.38 9.31
C TYR A 40 -10.26 8.79 8.68
N HIS A 41 -10.10 8.58 7.37
CA HIS A 41 -8.93 9.04 6.64
C HIS A 41 -8.78 10.58 6.71
N LEU A 42 -9.88 11.33 6.47
CA LEU A 42 -9.89 12.79 6.58
C LEU A 42 -9.59 13.28 8.01
N GLU A 43 -10.10 12.59 9.02
CA GLU A 43 -9.79 12.89 10.43
C GLU A 43 -8.30 12.69 10.72
N GLN A 44 -7.70 11.59 10.27
CA GLN A 44 -6.26 11.36 10.41
C GLN A 44 -5.41 12.44 9.73
N LEU A 45 -5.80 12.89 8.53
CA LEU A 45 -5.11 13.97 7.84
C LEU A 45 -5.17 15.29 8.63
N LYS A 46 -6.34 15.63 9.17
CA LYS A 46 -6.55 16.82 9.99
C LYS A 46 -5.75 16.76 11.31
N GLU A 47 -5.68 15.59 11.94
CA GLU A 47 -4.84 15.40 13.12
C GLU A 47 -3.36 15.55 12.79
N GLN A 48 -2.91 15.02 11.65
CA GLN A 48 -1.52 15.13 11.21
C GLN A 48 -1.15 16.58 10.89
N SER A 49 -2.02 17.33 10.20
CA SER A 49 -1.77 18.75 9.88
C SER A 49 -1.70 19.63 11.14
N ASN A 50 -2.45 19.26 12.19
CA ASN A 50 -2.47 20.00 13.45
C ASN A 50 -1.27 19.70 14.36
N ARG A 51 -0.51 18.63 14.10
CA ARG A 51 0.69 18.31 14.89
C ARG A 51 1.81 19.28 14.54
N ARG A 52 2.35 19.94 15.57
CA ARG A 52 3.54 20.79 15.42
C ARG A 52 4.71 19.96 14.89
N VAL A 53 5.25 20.38 13.75
CA VAL A 53 6.49 19.82 13.21
C VAL A 53 7.61 20.10 14.21
N ARG A 54 8.39 19.08 14.54
CA ARG A 54 9.54 19.25 15.45
C ARG A 54 10.55 20.19 14.79
N PRO A 55 11.22 21.08 15.54
CA PRO A 55 12.28 21.93 15.00
C PRO A 55 13.33 21.08 14.24
N GLY A 56 13.61 21.45 12.99
CA GLY A 56 14.55 20.73 12.11
C GLY A 56 13.98 19.50 11.39
N ALA A 57 12.70 19.15 11.56
CA ALA A 57 12.05 18.11 10.78
C ALA A 57 11.32 18.69 9.56
N HIS A 58 11.32 17.97 8.45
CA HIS A 58 10.52 18.32 7.27
C HIS A 58 9.03 18.00 7.49
N SER A 59 8.16 18.72 6.78
CA SER A 59 6.72 18.46 6.79
C SER A 59 6.40 17.09 6.16
N SER A 60 5.22 16.56 6.49
CA SER A 60 4.71 15.35 5.83
C SER A 60 4.55 15.53 4.32
N ASP A 61 4.19 16.75 3.89
CA ASP A 61 4.00 17.10 2.49
C ASP A 61 5.33 17.03 1.72
N MET A 62 6.40 17.60 2.28
CA MET A 62 7.73 17.51 1.68
C MET A 62 8.22 16.05 1.59
N MET A 63 8.01 15.27 2.65
CA MET A 63 8.36 13.84 2.63
C MET A 63 7.56 13.04 1.60
N SER A 64 6.35 13.47 1.28
CA SER A 64 5.50 12.83 0.27
C SER A 64 5.89 13.29 -1.13
N TYR A 65 6.22 14.58 -1.31
CA TYR A 65 6.77 15.13 -2.54
C TYR A 65 8.03 14.41 -2.99
N TRP A 66 8.94 14.05 -2.09
CA TRP A 66 10.13 13.28 -2.45
C TRP A 66 9.82 11.90 -3.04
N GLY A 67 8.69 11.28 -2.67
CA GLY A 67 8.21 10.04 -3.31
C GLY A 67 7.87 10.28 -4.77
N TYR A 68 6.93 11.19 -5.03
CA TYR A 68 6.50 11.53 -6.38
C TYR A 68 7.62 12.11 -7.25
N LYS A 69 8.55 12.89 -6.68
CA LYS A 69 9.71 13.38 -7.43
C LYS A 69 10.63 12.23 -7.80
N PHE A 70 10.83 11.25 -6.92
CA PHE A 70 11.61 10.06 -7.22
C PHE A 70 10.99 9.25 -8.37
N GLU A 71 9.67 9.06 -8.38
CA GLU A 71 8.97 8.47 -9.53
C GLU A 71 9.18 9.28 -10.81
N THR A 72 8.95 10.60 -10.75
CA THR A 72 9.09 11.51 -11.90
C THR A 72 10.47 11.42 -12.55
N VAL A 73 11.54 11.36 -11.74
CA VAL A 73 12.91 11.31 -12.29
C VAL A 73 13.37 9.91 -12.69
N SER A 74 12.73 8.86 -12.16
CA SER A 74 13.13 7.45 -12.35
C SER A 74 12.34 6.73 -13.45
N VAL A 75 11.22 7.29 -13.90
CA VAL A 75 10.31 6.65 -14.86
C VAL A 75 10.28 7.42 -16.18
N LEU A 76 10.20 6.69 -17.28
CA LEU A 76 9.92 7.21 -18.61
C LEU A 76 8.47 6.91 -19.00
N SER A 77 7.84 7.80 -19.75
CA SER A 77 6.50 7.58 -20.32
C SER A 77 6.48 6.54 -21.44
N GLU A 78 7.64 6.26 -22.03
CA GLU A 78 7.85 5.32 -23.13
C GLU A 78 9.07 4.43 -22.84
N PRO A 79 9.17 3.25 -23.47
CA PRO A 79 10.38 2.43 -23.42
C PRO A 79 11.63 3.20 -23.86
N TRP A 80 12.79 2.76 -23.38
CA TRP A 80 14.07 3.46 -23.55
C TRP A 80 14.44 3.72 -25.02
N ASP A 81 14.13 2.79 -25.91
CA ASP A 81 14.42 2.87 -27.35
C ASP A 81 13.55 3.90 -28.09
N ALA A 82 12.37 4.22 -27.57
CA ALA A 82 11.49 5.26 -28.10
C ALA A 82 11.77 6.66 -27.51
N ALA A 83 12.30 6.73 -26.29
CA ALA A 83 12.55 7.98 -25.59
C ALA A 83 13.77 8.75 -26.17
N SER A 84 13.59 10.04 -26.45
CA SER A 84 14.70 10.90 -26.90
C SER A 84 15.66 11.24 -25.75
N ARG A 85 16.90 11.61 -26.10
CA ARG A 85 17.91 12.05 -25.12
C ARG A 85 17.42 13.27 -24.35
N GLU A 86 16.79 14.22 -25.03
CA GLU A 86 16.24 15.44 -24.45
C GLU A 86 15.15 15.13 -23.43
N THR A 87 14.22 14.21 -23.75
CA THR A 87 13.21 13.73 -22.80
C THR A 87 13.85 13.07 -21.58
N ILE A 88 14.91 12.28 -21.78
CA ILE A 88 15.59 11.59 -20.69
C ILE A 88 16.25 12.58 -19.72
N GLU A 89 16.93 13.59 -20.24
CA GLU A 89 17.68 14.56 -19.44
C GLU A 89 16.79 15.64 -18.81
N ALA A 90 15.63 15.92 -19.41
CA ALA A 90 14.71 16.94 -18.90
C ALA A 90 13.97 16.54 -17.60
N ARG A 91 13.92 15.25 -17.24
CA ARG A 91 13.10 14.74 -16.11
C ARG A 91 13.37 15.41 -14.77
N GLU A 92 14.58 15.90 -14.54
CA GLU A 92 14.90 16.64 -13.31
C GLU A 92 14.08 17.95 -13.21
N SER A 93 13.77 18.57 -14.34
CA SER A 93 12.98 19.80 -14.44
C SER A 93 11.48 19.57 -14.59
N ASP A 94 11.04 18.32 -14.81
CA ASP A 94 9.63 18.01 -14.96
C ASP A 94 8.81 18.33 -13.70
N VAL A 95 7.61 18.85 -13.95
CA VAL A 95 6.63 19.17 -12.93
C VAL A 95 6.08 17.88 -12.33
N VAL A 96 6.25 17.71 -11.03
CA VAL A 96 5.70 16.58 -10.29
C VAL A 96 4.18 16.66 -10.28
N ASN A 97 3.52 15.57 -10.69
CA ASN A 97 2.07 15.46 -10.72
C ASN A 97 1.64 14.07 -10.24
N ASN A 98 0.85 14.02 -9.18
CA ASN A 98 0.35 12.79 -8.57
C ASN A 98 -1.11 12.46 -8.93
N ASN A 99 -1.69 13.14 -9.94
CA ASN A 99 -3.04 12.82 -10.42
C ASN A 99 -3.09 11.59 -11.35
N PRO A 100 -2.15 11.38 -12.29
CA PRO A 100 -2.14 10.18 -13.12
C PRO A 100 -1.79 8.96 -12.28
N GLN A 101 -2.58 7.90 -12.39
CA GLN A 101 -2.35 6.64 -11.68
C GLN A 101 -2.61 5.47 -12.63
N TYR A 102 -1.87 4.38 -12.44
CA TYR A 102 -2.10 3.11 -13.16
C TYR A 102 -2.45 2.02 -12.15
N CYS A 103 -3.71 1.55 -12.19
CA CYS A 103 -4.19 0.51 -11.28
C CYS A 103 -4.23 -0.87 -11.95
N SER A 104 -3.61 -1.85 -11.31
CA SER A 104 -3.71 -3.25 -11.65
C SER A 104 -4.85 -3.92 -10.87
N LEU A 105 -5.61 -4.79 -11.54
CA LEU A 105 -6.61 -5.66 -10.93
C LEU A 105 -6.05 -7.08 -10.88
N VAL A 106 -5.82 -7.60 -9.68
CA VAL A 106 -5.24 -8.93 -9.49
C VAL A 106 -6.19 -9.84 -8.73
N ARG A 107 -6.28 -11.09 -9.20
CA ARG A 107 -6.93 -12.16 -8.45
C ARG A 107 -5.86 -12.93 -7.69
N THR A 108 -5.97 -12.93 -6.37
CA THR A 108 -5.02 -13.62 -5.48
C THR A 108 -5.77 -14.42 -4.42
N GLY A 109 -5.05 -15.14 -3.58
CA GLY A 109 -5.63 -15.91 -2.49
C GLY A 109 -4.67 -16.18 -1.35
N ILE A 110 -5.25 -16.38 -0.16
CA ILE A 110 -4.55 -16.74 1.06
C ILE A 110 -5.36 -17.78 1.82
N GLY A 111 -4.77 -18.94 2.10
CA GLY A 111 -5.51 -20.08 2.63
C GLY A 111 -6.69 -20.47 1.72
N ASN A 112 -7.90 -20.48 2.28
CA ASN A 112 -9.15 -20.73 1.56
C ASN A 112 -9.84 -19.44 1.04
N ILE A 113 -9.25 -18.27 1.28
CA ILE A 113 -9.81 -16.97 0.88
C ILE A 113 -9.27 -16.61 -0.50
N ARG A 114 -10.18 -16.32 -1.44
CA ARG A 114 -9.85 -15.71 -2.73
C ARG A 114 -10.24 -14.24 -2.67
N MET A 115 -9.38 -13.38 -3.21
CA MET A 115 -9.55 -11.93 -3.20
C MET A 115 -9.35 -11.38 -4.61
N LEU A 116 -10.11 -10.34 -4.94
CA LEU A 116 -9.84 -9.46 -6.07
C LEU A 116 -9.33 -8.15 -5.49
N LEU A 117 -8.13 -7.74 -5.85
CA LEU A 117 -7.49 -6.54 -5.33
C LEU A 117 -7.27 -5.56 -6.48
N ALA A 118 -7.66 -4.31 -6.27
CA ALA A 118 -7.24 -3.18 -7.09
C ALA A 118 -6.08 -2.49 -6.39
N GLY A 119 -5.01 -2.21 -7.12
CA GLY A 119 -3.90 -1.44 -6.57
C GLY A 119 -3.09 -0.74 -7.64
N GLU A 120 -2.74 0.50 -7.35
CA GLU A 120 -1.72 1.25 -8.08
C GLU A 120 -0.40 0.47 -8.14
N VAL A 121 0.27 0.56 -9.29
CA VAL A 121 1.63 0.08 -9.57
C VAL A 121 2.41 1.20 -10.24
N ASP A 122 3.69 1.36 -9.87
CA ASP A 122 4.44 2.57 -10.20
C ASP A 122 5.00 2.56 -11.64
N ALA A 123 5.62 1.45 -12.08
CA ALA A 123 6.16 1.34 -13.43
C ALA A 123 6.33 -0.12 -13.89
N VAL A 124 6.73 -0.28 -15.16
CA VAL A 124 7.23 -1.55 -15.72
C VAL A 124 8.76 -1.49 -15.74
N TRP A 125 9.42 -2.55 -15.30
CA TRP A 125 10.88 -2.62 -15.22
C TRP A 125 11.55 -2.61 -16.61
N ASP A 126 10.95 -3.30 -17.57
CA ASP A 126 11.46 -3.52 -18.92
C ASP A 126 10.42 -3.09 -19.97
N CYS A 127 9.53 -3.99 -20.37
CA CYS A 127 8.47 -3.75 -21.34
C CYS A 127 7.22 -4.56 -20.99
N LYS A 128 6.06 -4.09 -21.46
CA LYS A 128 4.85 -4.91 -21.37
C LYS A 128 4.98 -6.08 -22.34
N PRO A 129 4.60 -7.31 -21.95
CA PRO A 129 4.67 -8.46 -22.82
C PRO A 129 3.69 -8.31 -23.99
N ASP A 130 4.04 -8.87 -25.14
CA ASP A 130 3.18 -8.89 -26.33
C ASP A 130 1.89 -9.68 -26.09
N LYS A 131 2.00 -10.78 -25.31
CA LYS A 131 0.86 -11.61 -24.93
C LYS A 131 0.27 -11.07 -23.64
N LYS A 132 -1.05 -10.85 -23.65
CA LYS A 132 -1.80 -10.31 -22.50
C LYS A 132 -1.76 -11.20 -21.25
N ASP A 133 -1.58 -12.51 -21.42
CA ASP A 133 -1.58 -13.47 -20.31
C ASP A 133 -0.20 -13.67 -19.68
N ASP A 134 0.86 -13.15 -20.32
CA ASP A 134 2.21 -13.23 -19.77
C ASP A 134 2.34 -12.25 -18.60
N PRO A 135 3.08 -12.61 -17.54
CA PRO A 135 3.24 -11.75 -16.37
C PRO A 135 3.98 -10.46 -16.75
N ILE A 136 3.46 -9.33 -16.26
CA ILE A 136 4.12 -8.04 -16.42
C ILE A 136 5.16 -7.89 -15.31
N ASN A 137 6.37 -7.47 -15.69
CA ASN A 137 7.47 -7.22 -14.76
C ASN A 137 7.30 -5.84 -14.08
N TRP A 138 6.33 -5.76 -13.17
CA TRP A 138 6.06 -4.53 -12.42
C TRP A 138 7.21 -4.16 -11.49
N VAL A 139 7.36 -2.87 -11.21
CA VAL A 139 8.26 -2.36 -10.19
C VAL A 139 7.55 -1.37 -9.28
N GLU A 140 7.83 -1.48 -7.98
CA GLU A 140 7.40 -0.53 -6.95
C GLU A 140 8.57 0.41 -6.64
N LEU A 141 8.34 1.71 -6.65
CA LEU A 141 9.30 2.75 -6.30
C LEU A 141 9.02 3.27 -4.90
N LYS A 142 10.07 3.38 -4.09
CA LYS A 142 9.98 3.88 -2.72
C LYS A 142 11.18 4.77 -2.40
N THR A 143 11.00 5.69 -1.46
CA THR A 143 12.11 6.44 -0.89
C THR A 143 12.25 6.19 0.60
N SER A 144 13.48 6.16 1.09
CA SER A 144 13.75 6.11 2.52
C SER A 144 15.03 6.87 2.86
N ALA A 145 15.10 7.40 4.08
CA ALA A 145 16.36 7.91 4.61
C ALA A 145 17.44 6.80 4.59
N THR A 146 18.68 7.23 4.37
CA THR A 146 19.88 6.41 4.45
C THR A 146 20.04 5.87 5.86
N ILE A 147 20.41 4.59 5.97
CA ILE A 147 20.64 3.93 7.25
C ILE A 147 22.01 4.36 7.79
N ARG A 148 22.03 5.12 8.89
CA ARG A 148 23.27 5.60 9.52
C ARG A 148 23.58 4.83 10.79
N HIS A 149 22.55 4.43 11.54
CA HIS A 149 22.68 3.73 12.80
C HIS A 149 21.69 2.56 12.93
N ALA A 150 21.88 1.70 13.95
CA ALA A 150 21.04 0.52 14.17
C ALA A 150 19.53 0.83 14.30
N ASN A 151 19.18 1.98 14.88
CA ASN A 151 17.78 2.40 14.98
C ASN A 151 17.17 2.73 13.61
N ASP A 152 17.95 3.27 12.67
CA ASP A 152 17.48 3.52 11.30
C ASP A 152 17.22 2.21 10.57
N ALA A 153 18.06 1.19 10.81
CA ALA A 153 17.87 -0.14 10.26
C ALA A 153 16.54 -0.75 10.76
N ILE A 154 16.26 -0.67 12.06
CA ILE A 154 14.98 -1.13 12.65
C ILE A 154 13.78 -0.37 12.05
N ASN A 155 13.90 0.95 11.88
CA ASN A 155 12.84 1.75 11.26
C ASN A 155 12.64 1.38 9.79
N PHE A 156 13.71 1.08 9.07
CA PHE A 156 13.63 0.62 7.69
C PHE A 156 13.01 -0.77 7.60
N GLU A 157 13.39 -1.72 8.47
CA GLU A 157 12.76 -3.04 8.56
C GLU A 157 11.24 -2.91 8.78
N ARG A 158 10.79 -2.00 9.66
CA ARG A 158 9.34 -1.73 9.83
C ARG A 158 8.66 -1.17 8.57
N LYS A 159 9.37 -0.39 7.75
CA LYS A 159 8.85 0.06 6.44
C LYS A 159 8.82 -1.06 5.42
N LEU A 160 9.85 -1.92 5.41
CA LEU A 160 9.93 -3.07 4.51
C LEU A 160 8.72 -4.00 4.66
N LEU A 161 8.14 -4.14 5.85
CA LEU A 161 6.88 -4.87 6.03
C LEU A 161 5.78 -4.33 5.09
N LYS A 162 5.60 -3.01 5.03
CA LYS A 162 4.56 -2.40 4.20
C LYS A 162 4.89 -2.54 2.71
N PHE A 163 6.16 -2.31 2.35
CA PHE A 163 6.63 -2.48 0.97
C PHE A 163 6.40 -3.91 0.50
N TRP A 164 6.80 -4.89 1.31
CA TRP A 164 6.60 -6.30 1.04
C TRP A 164 5.11 -6.65 0.87
N VAL A 165 4.24 -6.28 1.82
CA VAL A 165 2.81 -6.61 1.74
C VAL A 165 2.17 -5.99 0.49
N GLN A 166 2.49 -4.73 0.16
CA GLN A 166 1.98 -4.06 -1.03
C GLN A 166 2.36 -4.81 -2.30
N SER A 167 3.65 -5.10 -2.48
CA SER A 167 4.17 -5.75 -3.68
C SER A 167 3.75 -7.23 -3.75
N PHE A 168 3.79 -7.96 -2.63
CA PHE A 168 3.38 -9.37 -2.53
C PHE A 168 1.93 -9.57 -2.95
N LEU A 169 1.02 -8.72 -2.45
CA LEU A 169 -0.41 -8.85 -2.75
C LEU A 169 -0.77 -8.52 -4.20
N LEU A 170 0.02 -7.65 -4.85
CA LEU A 170 -0.17 -7.26 -6.25
C LEU A 170 0.68 -8.06 -7.23
N GLY A 171 1.50 -9.00 -6.75
CA GLY A 171 2.41 -9.78 -7.59
C GLY A 171 3.50 -8.94 -8.25
N VAL A 172 3.90 -7.83 -7.62
CA VAL A 172 5.00 -6.98 -8.07
C VAL A 172 6.32 -7.65 -7.66
N PRO A 173 7.19 -8.08 -8.60
CA PRO A 173 8.39 -8.85 -8.27
C PRO A 173 9.55 -8.02 -7.72
N LYS A 174 9.58 -6.71 -7.98
CA LYS A 174 10.73 -5.85 -7.70
C LYS A 174 10.33 -4.56 -6.99
N ILE A 175 11.15 -4.16 -6.01
CA ILE A 175 11.03 -2.89 -5.29
C ILE A 175 12.36 -2.14 -5.40
N ILE A 176 12.30 -0.88 -5.83
CA ILE A 176 13.45 0.01 -5.92
C ILE A 176 13.35 1.08 -4.84
N VAL A 177 14.36 1.15 -3.98
CA VAL A 177 14.42 2.09 -2.87
C VAL A 177 15.48 3.15 -3.13
N GLY A 178 15.03 4.39 -3.37
CA GLY A 178 15.90 5.56 -3.35
C GLY A 178 16.29 5.93 -1.93
N ARG A 179 17.57 5.78 -1.59
CA ARG A 179 18.17 6.22 -0.32
C ARG A 179 18.48 7.70 -0.40
N ARG A 180 17.86 8.48 0.46
CA ARG A 180 18.09 9.94 0.54
C ARG A 180 18.72 10.37 1.85
N ASP A 181 19.28 11.56 1.86
CA ASP A 181 19.66 12.25 3.09
C ASP A 181 18.44 12.90 3.79
N GLN A 182 18.72 13.78 4.74
CA GLN A 182 17.69 14.49 5.50
C GLN A 182 17.04 15.61 4.68
N ASP A 183 17.80 16.23 3.77
CA ASP A 183 17.36 17.36 2.94
C ASP A 183 16.63 16.91 1.66
N GLY A 184 16.67 15.61 1.35
CA GLY A 184 15.94 15.00 0.24
C GLY A 184 16.80 14.60 -0.95
N TYR A 185 18.12 14.78 -0.89
CA TYR A 185 19.01 14.40 -1.97
C TYR A 185 19.15 12.88 -2.05
N LEU A 186 19.00 12.34 -3.25
CA LEU A 186 19.21 10.92 -3.53
C LEU A 186 20.71 10.60 -3.46
N LEU A 187 21.07 9.65 -2.61
CA LEU A 187 22.45 9.22 -2.38
C LEU A 187 22.76 7.85 -2.99
N ALA A 188 21.77 6.94 -3.02
CA ALA A 188 21.92 5.60 -3.57
C ALA A 188 20.56 5.03 -4.01
N ILE A 189 20.60 4.02 -4.87
CA ILE A 189 19.46 3.21 -5.26
C ILE A 189 19.74 1.78 -4.81
N GLU A 190 18.77 1.16 -4.17
CA GLU A 190 18.85 -0.23 -3.73
C GLU A 190 17.70 -1.02 -4.35
N GLU A 191 18.01 -2.21 -4.89
CA GLU A 191 17.02 -3.11 -5.46
C GLU A 191 16.70 -4.25 -4.49
N TYR A 192 15.42 -4.58 -4.39
CA TYR A 192 14.94 -5.70 -3.62
C TYR A 192 14.02 -6.54 -4.50
N THR A 193 14.17 -7.85 -4.43
CA THR A 193 13.13 -8.77 -4.93
C THR A 193 12.11 -9.02 -3.82
N THR A 194 10.83 -9.09 -4.19
CA THR A 194 9.74 -9.17 -3.21
C THR A 194 9.81 -10.45 -2.35
N ASP A 195 10.33 -11.55 -2.91
CA ASP A 195 10.49 -12.85 -2.25
C ASP A 195 11.68 -12.91 -1.26
N GLU A 196 12.70 -12.07 -1.44
CA GLU A 196 13.83 -11.97 -0.51
C GLU A 196 13.51 -11.13 0.73
N ILE A 197 12.60 -10.15 0.63
CA ILE A 197 12.32 -9.19 1.71
C ILE A 197 11.93 -9.86 3.04
N PRO A 198 11.09 -10.92 3.10
CA PRO A 198 10.80 -11.65 4.33
C PRO A 198 12.02 -12.16 5.10
N ASN A 199 13.16 -12.35 4.44
CA ASN A 199 14.39 -12.86 5.08
C ASN A 199 15.28 -11.75 5.65
N ILE A 200 14.99 -10.46 5.36
CA ILE A 200 15.79 -9.32 5.78
C ILE A 200 15.66 -9.02 7.28
N PRO A 201 14.44 -9.00 7.88
CA PRO A 201 14.29 -8.79 9.32
C PRO A 201 15.14 -9.78 10.11
N LYS A 202 16.18 -9.28 10.79
CA LYS A 202 17.09 -10.17 11.53
C LYS A 202 16.34 -10.81 12.69
N ARG A 203 16.50 -12.12 12.86
CA ARG A 203 15.92 -12.91 13.97
C ARG A 203 16.19 -12.32 15.37
N GLY A 204 17.20 -11.46 15.53
CA GLY A 204 17.50 -10.77 16.79
C GLY A 204 16.71 -9.48 17.06
N ALA A 205 16.23 -8.78 16.03
CA ALA A 205 15.39 -7.57 16.18
C ALA A 205 13.89 -7.90 16.17
N ASN A 206 13.52 -9.02 15.54
CA ASN A 206 12.15 -9.56 15.46
C ASN A 206 11.11 -8.48 15.12
N THR A 207 11.43 -7.62 14.14
CA THR A 207 10.62 -6.46 13.79
C THR A 207 9.31 -6.85 13.14
N TRP A 208 9.29 -7.93 12.35
CA TRP A 208 8.11 -8.61 11.84
C TRP A 208 8.46 -9.99 11.25
N ASP A 209 7.45 -10.84 11.07
CA ASP A 209 7.55 -12.16 10.45
C ASP A 209 6.43 -12.35 9.41
N ALA A 210 6.80 -12.74 8.19
CA ALA A 210 5.88 -12.88 7.07
C ALA A 210 4.81 -13.95 7.32
N ASN A 211 5.19 -15.07 7.93
CA ASN A 211 4.25 -16.16 8.25
C ASN A 211 3.18 -15.71 9.23
N THR A 212 3.56 -14.92 10.24
CA THR A 212 2.63 -14.32 11.21
C THR A 212 1.65 -13.39 10.51
N CYS A 213 2.11 -12.51 9.62
CA CYS A 213 1.24 -11.62 8.83
C CYS A 213 0.24 -12.41 7.97
N ILE A 214 0.73 -13.43 7.24
CA ILE A 214 -0.08 -14.29 6.36
C ILE A 214 -1.10 -15.08 7.19
N ASN A 215 -0.66 -15.78 8.22
CA ASN A 215 -1.54 -16.61 9.05
C ASN A 215 -2.61 -15.77 9.76
N PHE A 216 -2.22 -14.58 10.25
CA PHE A 216 -3.16 -13.64 10.85
C PHE A 216 -4.20 -13.18 9.83
N ALA A 217 -3.78 -12.69 8.67
CA ALA A 217 -4.71 -12.20 7.64
C ALA A 217 -5.66 -13.32 7.17
N SER A 218 -5.15 -14.53 6.95
CA SER A 218 -5.97 -15.69 6.57
C SER A 218 -7.04 -16.00 7.61
N GLN A 219 -6.68 -16.05 8.89
CA GLN A 219 -7.61 -16.34 9.98
C GLN A 219 -8.62 -15.20 10.16
N PHE A 220 -8.15 -13.96 10.15
CA PHE A 220 -8.99 -12.77 10.28
C PHE A 220 -10.03 -12.69 9.16
N LEU A 221 -9.63 -12.87 7.90
CA LEU A 221 -10.56 -12.82 6.76
C LEU A 221 -11.53 -13.99 6.77
N THR A 222 -11.10 -15.18 7.21
CA THR A 222 -11.99 -16.34 7.37
C THR A 222 -13.06 -16.05 8.42
N TRP A 223 -12.66 -15.51 9.58
CA TRP A 223 -13.57 -15.09 10.63
C TRP A 223 -14.49 -13.94 10.16
N LEU A 224 -13.96 -12.94 9.44
CA LEU A 224 -14.75 -11.81 8.95
C LEU A 224 -15.90 -12.27 8.05
N LYS A 225 -15.70 -13.31 7.22
CA LYS A 225 -16.76 -13.88 6.39
C LYS A 225 -17.88 -14.56 7.19
N THR A 226 -17.62 -14.99 8.43
CA THR A 226 -18.68 -15.51 9.32
C THR A 226 -19.48 -14.39 9.96
N ILE A 227 -18.96 -13.16 9.99
CA ILE A 227 -19.61 -11.98 10.56
C ILE A 227 -20.37 -11.19 9.48
N VAL A 228 -19.73 -10.93 8.34
CA VAL A 228 -20.29 -10.20 7.19
C VAL A 228 -20.97 -11.21 6.26
N ASN A 229 -22.09 -11.77 6.73
CA ASN A 229 -22.79 -12.89 6.10
C ASN A 229 -24.27 -12.59 5.76
N SER A 230 -24.71 -11.36 5.99
CA SER A 230 -26.10 -10.91 5.81
C SER A 230 -26.11 -9.49 5.27
N GLU A 231 -27.29 -8.97 4.96
CA GLU A 231 -27.44 -7.58 4.52
C GLU A 231 -26.99 -6.59 5.60
N GLY A 232 -26.42 -5.45 5.19
CA GLY A 232 -26.00 -4.38 6.07
C GLY A 232 -24.59 -3.86 5.78
N VAL A 233 -24.14 -2.97 6.66
CA VAL A 233 -22.80 -2.39 6.63
C VAL A 233 -22.12 -2.61 7.98
N TRP A 234 -20.87 -3.05 7.94
CA TRP A 234 -20.01 -3.27 9.09
C TRP A 234 -18.86 -2.27 9.10
N LYS A 235 -18.52 -1.77 10.28
CA LYS A 235 -17.29 -1.03 10.54
C LYS A 235 -16.26 -1.99 11.10
N ILE A 236 -15.10 -2.07 10.48
CA ILE A 236 -13.92 -2.77 10.99
C ILE A 236 -12.97 -1.69 11.51
N ARG A 237 -12.59 -1.73 12.79
CA ARG A 237 -11.72 -0.71 13.38
C ARG A 237 -10.67 -1.28 14.31
N LYS A 238 -9.51 -0.62 14.31
CA LYS A 238 -8.41 -0.83 15.25
C LYS A 238 -7.97 0.54 15.76
N ALA A 239 -8.02 0.76 17.06
CA ALA A 239 -7.50 1.99 17.65
C ALA A 239 -5.95 2.00 17.62
N ALA A 240 -5.36 3.19 17.55
CA ALA A 240 -3.92 3.35 17.71
C ALA A 240 -3.47 2.84 19.08
N LYS A 241 -2.33 2.14 19.14
CA LYS A 241 -1.78 1.49 20.34
C LYS A 241 -2.67 0.38 20.94
N SER A 242 -3.71 -0.04 20.23
CA SER A 242 -4.53 -1.21 20.59
C SER A 242 -4.07 -2.46 19.84
N GLY A 243 -4.16 -3.61 20.51
CA GLY A 243 -4.02 -4.94 19.90
C GLY A 243 -5.35 -5.56 19.47
N GLN A 244 -6.47 -4.86 19.67
CA GLN A 244 -7.80 -5.36 19.37
C GLN A 244 -8.36 -4.77 18.06
N ILE A 245 -8.99 -5.63 17.27
CA ILE A 245 -9.78 -5.25 16.11
C ILE A 245 -11.25 -5.53 16.43
N GLU A 246 -12.09 -4.53 16.24
CA GLU A 246 -13.53 -4.61 16.46
C GLU A 246 -14.26 -4.62 15.11
N VAL A 247 -15.33 -5.42 15.03
CA VAL A 247 -16.23 -5.45 13.87
C VAL A 247 -17.65 -5.21 14.36
N LEU A 248 -18.24 -4.10 13.94
CA LEU A 248 -19.52 -3.60 14.43
C LEU A 248 -20.49 -3.43 13.26
N LYS A 249 -21.70 -3.98 13.33
CA LYS A 249 -22.74 -3.67 12.35
C LYS A 249 -23.24 -2.25 12.61
N ILE A 250 -23.13 -1.37 11.61
CA ILE A 250 -23.49 0.05 11.70
C ILE A 250 -24.75 0.39 10.91
N GLN A 251 -25.16 -0.48 9.97
CA GLN A 251 -26.42 -0.38 9.24
C GLN A 251 -27.01 -1.78 9.09
N GLU A 252 -28.31 -1.92 9.34
CA GLU A 252 -29.00 -3.22 9.30
C GLU A 252 -29.29 -3.71 7.89
N THR A 253 -29.50 -2.79 6.94
CA THR A 253 -29.88 -3.06 5.56
C THR A 253 -29.01 -2.29 4.58
N GLY A 254 -29.07 -2.67 3.30
CA GLY A 254 -28.31 -2.08 2.21
C GLY A 254 -26.82 -2.36 2.23
N HIS A 255 -26.11 -1.59 1.40
CA HIS A 255 -24.66 -1.68 1.17
C HIS A 255 -23.92 -0.38 1.50
N GLY A 256 -24.62 0.59 2.12
CA GLY A 256 -24.12 1.95 2.31
C GLY A 256 -23.72 2.58 0.98
N ASN A 257 -22.64 3.37 0.99
CA ASN A 257 -22.06 3.96 -0.21
C ASN A 257 -20.92 3.11 -0.81
N ILE A 258 -20.74 1.87 -0.33
CA ILE A 258 -19.66 0.98 -0.78
C ILE A 258 -19.90 0.50 -2.21
N LEU A 259 -21.15 0.21 -2.55
CA LEU A 259 -21.55 -0.29 -3.86
C LEU A 259 -22.44 0.74 -4.55
N THR A 260 -22.15 1.00 -5.83
CA THR A 260 -23.02 1.88 -6.63
C THR A 260 -24.29 1.14 -7.05
N PRO A 261 -25.42 1.85 -7.22
CA PRO A 261 -26.66 1.23 -7.72
C PRO A 261 -26.48 0.50 -9.04
N GLU A 262 -25.69 1.06 -9.96
CA GLU A 262 -25.42 0.49 -11.28
C GLU A 262 -24.68 -0.85 -11.18
N PHE A 263 -23.72 -0.97 -10.25
CA PHE A 263 -23.01 -2.22 -10.02
C PHE A 263 -23.92 -3.30 -9.44
N VAL A 264 -24.75 -2.93 -8.45
CA VAL A 264 -25.72 -3.85 -7.83
C VAL A 264 -26.73 -4.34 -8.88
N GLU A 265 -27.25 -3.43 -9.70
CA GLU A 265 -28.19 -3.74 -10.77
C GLU A 265 -27.54 -4.64 -11.84
N TRP A 266 -26.35 -4.28 -12.33
CA TRP A 266 -25.60 -5.08 -13.30
C TRP A 266 -25.38 -6.50 -12.79
N ARG A 267 -24.92 -6.66 -11.54
CA ARG A 267 -24.59 -7.97 -10.98
C ARG A 267 -25.84 -8.82 -10.70
N SER A 268 -26.97 -8.18 -10.40
CA SER A 268 -28.25 -8.85 -10.17
C SER A 268 -28.91 -9.40 -11.45
N ARG A 269 -28.48 -8.92 -12.62
CA ARG A 269 -29.02 -9.34 -13.93
C ARG A 269 -28.41 -10.64 -14.48
N GLY A 270 -27.32 -11.14 -13.89
CA GLY A 270 -26.63 -12.36 -14.31
C GLY A 270 -25.47 -12.08 -15.25
#